data_AF-A0A8J4WRZ6-F1
#
_entry.id   AF-A0A8J4WRZ6-F1
#
_cell.length_a   1.000
_cell.length_b   1.000
_cell.length_c   1.000
_cell.angle_alpha   90.00
_cell.angle_beta   90.00
_cell.angle_gamma   90.00
#
_symmetry.space_group_name_H-M   'P 1'
#
loop_
_entity.id
_entity.type
_entity.pdbx_description
1 polymer ?
#
loop_
_entity_poly.entity_id
_entity_poly.type
_entity_poly.pdbx_seq_one_letter_code
_entity_poly.pdbx_strand_id
1 'polypeptide(L)'
;FASACGCKTPSIDREASLKCLQSLDPITLVYNLDVINQVIAKRRLLKLLKEFNVPQRNSEAEALNWARSSRLYFDVPLQPVVDGYLLPKHPQVMLSSTYQINLKQAPEVLVGTNRNEGMYFIAYGLNLKNTQFFYPDGRVELPHSLELAGQRRPVEPNGNLADFHRITAAQILGEEQLIRGISQLPALFYGLPVSTNFSEGYSDPDEQQLNGDEILKRLDEMGGDLDFICPLLDYADRIARMDNAKVYMYNFQRRTSEVTTPPWTGVMHGYEIEYVFGMPRSEKFQKRFYRFNNEERKISDNIMKMWTNFAKRGDPNINDDGSTVPVTWPLYKATPKRNSSRSDYLILDTEFKQATGLRVNECRFWLHVIPELISVSSRADEHCGQGNSGTSVGSFYFARAFIVVGFLTFFCNIHHRI
;
A
#
# COMPACT_ATOMS: atom_id res chain seq x y z
N PHE A 1 18.43 11.72 12.28
CA PHE A 1 18.53 12.88 11.38
C PHE A 1 19.51 13.93 11.90
N ALA A 2 19.22 14.68 12.97
CA ALA A 2 20.10 15.77 13.45
C ALA A 2 21.57 15.36 13.64
N SER A 3 21.83 14.21 14.27
CA SER A 3 23.19 13.68 14.45
C SER A 3 23.92 13.37 13.14
N ALA A 4 23.21 12.90 12.12
CA ALA A 4 23.80 12.64 10.80
C ALA A 4 24.19 13.94 10.09
N CYS A 5 23.49 15.03 10.39
CA CYS A 5 23.83 16.37 9.92
C CYS A 5 24.93 17.05 10.76
N GLY A 6 25.57 16.34 11.71
CA GLY A 6 26.56 16.91 12.62
C GLY A 6 25.99 17.78 13.75
N CYS A 7 24.66 17.80 13.92
CA CYS A 7 23.99 18.57 14.96
C CYS A 7 23.73 17.73 16.22
N LYS A 8 23.63 18.40 17.38
CA LYS A 8 23.17 17.77 18.62
C LYS A 8 21.74 17.21 18.45
N THR A 9 21.42 16.14 19.17
CA THR A 9 20.07 15.57 19.14
C THR A 9 19.08 16.49 19.85
N PRO A 10 17.83 16.58 19.37
CA PRO A 10 16.81 17.40 20.02
C PRO A 10 16.40 16.88 21.40
N SER A 11 16.74 15.63 21.74
CA SER A 11 16.57 15.06 23.08
C SER A 11 17.54 15.63 24.12
N ILE A 12 18.69 16.15 23.69
CA ILE A 12 19.68 16.79 24.56
C ILE A 12 19.39 18.28 24.66
N ASP A 13 19.27 18.94 23.50
CA ASP A 13 18.98 20.37 23.41
C ASP A 13 18.25 20.65 22.09
N ARG A 14 16.95 20.87 22.20
CA ARG A 14 16.07 21.09 21.04
C ARG A 14 16.35 22.41 20.34
N GLU A 15 16.65 23.47 21.09
CA GLU A 15 16.89 24.79 20.52
C GLU A 15 18.22 24.84 19.78
N ALA A 16 19.29 24.30 20.38
CA ALA A 16 20.59 24.21 19.73
C ALA A 16 20.55 23.28 18.51
N SER A 17 19.82 22.17 18.59
CA SER A 17 19.62 21.26 17.45
C SER A 17 18.94 21.99 16.28
N LEU A 18 17.87 22.74 16.55
CA LEU A 18 17.17 23.52 15.53
C LEU A 18 18.06 24.61 14.92
N LYS A 19 18.74 25.42 15.74
CA LYS A 19 19.64 26.47 15.25
C LYS A 19 20.77 25.89 14.38
N CYS A 20 21.33 24.76 14.79
CA CYS A 20 22.34 24.05 14.01
C CYS A 20 21.76 23.62 12.66
N LEU A 21 20.61 22.94 12.63
CA LEU A 21 19.99 22.48 11.38
C LEU A 21 19.64 23.64 10.43
N GLN A 22 19.17 24.77 10.97
CA GLN A 22 18.87 25.98 10.18
C GLN A 22 20.12 26.65 9.59
N SER A 23 21.30 26.40 10.17
CA SER A 23 22.57 26.96 9.69
C SER A 23 23.21 26.15 8.56
N LEU A 24 22.71 24.94 8.29
CA LEU A 24 23.26 24.05 7.27
C LEU A 24 22.73 24.41 5.88
N ASP A 25 23.53 24.07 4.86
CA ASP A 25 23.06 24.11 3.48
C ASP A 25 21.87 23.16 3.29
N PRO A 26 20.77 23.58 2.64
CA PRO A 26 19.60 22.73 2.43
C PRO A 26 19.91 21.39 1.75
N ILE A 27 20.89 21.34 0.84
CA ILE A 27 21.31 20.10 0.17
C ILE A 27 21.93 19.12 1.18
N THR A 28 22.64 19.63 2.20
CA THR A 28 23.17 18.80 3.30
C THR A 28 22.03 18.12 4.05
N LEU A 29 20.92 18.81 4.29
CA LEU A 29 19.75 18.24 4.95
C LEU A 29 19.14 17.13 4.09
N VAL A 30 18.96 17.38 2.78
CA VAL A 30 18.37 16.42 1.84
C VAL A 30 19.22 15.16 1.71
N TYR A 31 20.54 15.29 1.54
CA TYR A 31 21.42 14.12 1.42
C TYR A 31 21.48 13.25 2.69
N ASN A 32 21.16 13.82 3.85
CA ASN A 32 21.13 13.08 5.11
C ASN A 32 19.75 12.48 5.45
N LEU A 33 18.71 12.64 4.60
CA LEU A 33 17.38 12.11 4.88
C LEU A 33 17.32 10.58 4.92
N ASP A 34 18.09 9.86 4.09
CA ASP A 34 18.07 8.39 4.05
C ASP A 34 18.48 7.75 5.38
N VAL A 35 19.18 8.48 6.26
CA VAL A 35 19.52 7.97 7.60
C VAL A 35 18.26 7.58 8.40
N ILE A 36 17.12 8.22 8.13
CA ILE A 36 15.84 7.89 8.77
C ILE A 36 15.42 6.48 8.34
N ASN A 37 15.41 6.21 7.03
CA ASN A 37 15.08 4.89 6.48
C ASN A 37 16.04 3.81 6.97
N GLN A 38 17.34 4.12 7.13
CA GLN A 38 18.32 3.20 7.70
C GLN A 38 18.00 2.80 9.15
N VAL A 39 17.59 3.78 9.98
CA VAL A 39 17.23 3.53 11.37
C VAL A 39 15.92 2.73 11.46
N ILE A 40 14.93 3.06 10.62
CA ILE A 40 13.67 2.31 10.53
C ILE A 40 13.96 0.86 10.12
N ALA A 41 14.78 0.63 9.08
CA ALA A 41 15.17 -0.70 8.64
C ALA A 41 15.83 -1.50 9.77
N LYS A 42 16.79 -0.93 10.50
CA LYS A 42 17.41 -1.61 11.66
C LYS A 42 16.39 -2.05 12.72
N ARG A 43 15.39 -1.21 13.01
CA ARG A 43 14.30 -1.55 13.95
C ARG A 43 13.42 -2.68 13.40
N ARG A 44 13.06 -2.61 12.11
CA ARG A 44 12.30 -3.65 11.40
C ARG A 44 13.04 -4.99 11.40
N LEU A 45 14.35 -4.98 11.15
CA LEU A 45 15.17 -6.20 11.17
C LEU A 45 15.06 -6.95 12.51
N LEU A 46 15.10 -6.24 13.63
CA LEU A 46 14.96 -6.87 14.96
C LEU A 46 13.60 -7.57 15.13
N LYS A 47 12.53 -6.98 14.60
CA LYS A 47 11.19 -7.62 14.58
C LYS A 47 11.18 -8.85 13.66
N LEU A 48 11.73 -8.75 12.46
CA LEU A 48 11.80 -9.85 11.49
C LEU A 48 12.63 -11.04 12.02
N LEU A 49 13.75 -10.78 12.69
CA LEU A 49 14.57 -11.81 13.34
C LEU A 49 13.75 -12.59 14.38
N LYS A 50 12.97 -11.87 15.21
CA LYS A 50 12.06 -12.49 16.19
C LYS A 50 10.93 -13.27 15.50
N GLU A 51 10.33 -12.69 14.47
CA GLU A 51 9.21 -13.27 13.73
C GLU A 51 9.61 -14.60 13.06
N PHE A 52 10.76 -14.62 12.39
CA PHE A 52 11.28 -15.80 11.69
C PHE A 52 12.10 -16.76 12.56
N ASN A 53 12.17 -16.49 13.87
CA ASN A 53 12.97 -17.26 14.83
C ASN A 53 14.44 -17.43 14.38
N VAL A 54 15.00 -16.37 13.80
CA VAL A 54 16.41 -16.33 13.37
C VAL A 54 17.25 -15.78 14.52
N PRO A 55 18.31 -16.48 14.97
CA PRO A 55 19.18 -16.00 16.03
C PRO A 55 19.76 -14.62 15.72
N GLN A 56 19.78 -13.70 16.69
CA GLN A 56 20.29 -12.33 16.48
C GLN A 56 21.77 -12.25 16.07
N ARG A 57 22.54 -13.32 16.31
CA ARG A 57 23.94 -13.42 15.88
C ARG A 57 24.11 -13.61 14.36
N ASN A 58 23.03 -13.91 13.64
CA ASN A 58 23.07 -14.14 12.20
C ASN A 58 23.02 -12.80 11.44
N SER A 59 23.59 -12.79 10.23
CA SER A 59 23.60 -11.59 9.39
C SER A 59 22.20 -11.24 8.87
N GLU A 60 21.96 -9.96 8.55
CA GLU A 60 20.72 -9.51 7.87
C GLU A 60 20.49 -10.31 6.58
N ALA A 61 21.57 -10.62 5.85
CA ALA A 61 21.52 -11.42 4.64
C ALA A 61 21.00 -12.85 4.87
N GLU A 62 21.34 -13.48 6.00
CA GLU A 62 20.82 -14.80 6.37
C GLU A 62 19.36 -14.71 6.83
N ALA A 63 19.01 -13.70 7.61
CA ALA A 63 17.67 -13.53 8.15
C ALA A 63 16.62 -13.32 7.06
N LEU A 64 16.94 -12.46 6.09
CA LEU A 64 15.99 -12.04 5.07
C LEU A 64 15.90 -13.01 3.89
N ASN A 65 16.86 -13.93 3.76
CA ASN A 65 16.95 -14.98 2.74
C ASN A 65 17.01 -14.43 1.29
N TRP A 66 15.93 -13.81 0.81
CA TRP A 66 15.75 -13.28 -0.54
C TRP A 66 15.82 -11.75 -0.65
N ALA A 67 15.63 -11.00 0.44
CA ALA A 67 15.81 -9.54 0.43
C ALA A 67 17.24 -9.14 0.85
N ARG A 68 17.73 -8.01 0.32
CA ARG A 68 19.04 -7.44 0.67
C ARG A 68 18.99 -6.56 1.91
N SER A 69 17.82 -6.07 2.28
CA SER A 69 17.63 -5.20 3.44
C SER A 69 16.22 -5.33 3.98
N SER A 70 15.99 -4.76 5.15
CA SER A 70 14.70 -4.59 5.83
C SER A 70 14.11 -3.19 5.62
N ARG A 71 14.48 -2.48 4.53
CA ARG A 71 13.87 -1.20 4.15
C ARG A 71 12.52 -1.43 3.48
N LEU A 72 11.54 -0.55 3.72
CA LEU A 72 10.28 -0.63 2.97
C LEU A 72 10.50 -0.24 1.51
N TYR A 73 9.73 -0.85 0.62
CA TYR A 73 9.71 -0.55 -0.81
C TYR A 73 9.22 0.88 -1.07
N PHE A 74 8.32 1.36 -0.20
CA PHE A 74 7.79 2.70 -0.16
C PHE A 74 7.84 3.21 1.28
N ASP A 75 8.54 4.32 1.50
CA ASP A 75 8.54 5.04 2.77
C ASP A 75 8.76 6.52 2.51
N VAL A 76 8.12 7.35 3.32
CA VAL A 76 8.26 8.80 3.29
C VAL A 76 8.95 9.21 4.60
N PRO A 77 10.23 9.63 4.59
CA PRO A 77 11.00 9.79 5.82
C PRO A 77 10.52 10.96 6.70
N LEU A 78 9.95 12.00 6.11
CA LEU A 78 9.36 13.15 6.81
C LEU A 78 7.90 13.31 6.39
N GLN A 79 7.00 12.86 7.27
CA GLN A 79 5.55 12.84 7.02
C GLN A 79 4.85 13.95 7.82
N PRO A 80 3.64 14.37 7.42
CA PRO A 80 2.79 15.19 8.27
C PRO A 80 2.59 14.54 9.65
N VAL A 81 2.63 15.34 10.71
CA VAL A 81 2.43 14.90 12.10
C VAL A 81 1.18 15.54 12.69
N VAL A 82 0.54 14.85 13.64
CA VAL A 82 -0.54 15.43 14.44
C VAL A 82 0.06 16.47 15.38
N ASP A 83 -0.04 17.74 15.00
CA ASP A 83 0.59 18.88 15.67
C ASP A 83 -0.36 19.61 16.63
N GLY A 84 -1.66 19.28 16.60
CA GLY A 84 -2.68 19.94 17.40
C GLY A 84 -3.18 21.27 16.81
N TYR A 85 -2.64 21.70 15.66
CA TYR A 85 -2.97 22.97 15.01
C TYR A 85 -3.44 22.76 13.57
N LEU A 86 -2.54 22.40 12.65
CA LEU A 86 -2.91 22.08 11.26
C LEU A 86 -3.64 20.74 11.19
N LEU A 87 -3.09 19.73 11.85
CA LEU A 87 -3.68 18.41 12.04
C LEU A 87 -4.02 18.24 13.53
N PRO A 88 -5.21 18.68 13.96
CA PRO A 88 -5.59 18.65 15.38
C PRO A 88 -5.74 17.24 15.94
N LYS A 89 -6.09 16.26 15.09
CA LYS A 89 -6.25 14.85 15.46
C LYS A 89 -5.78 13.95 14.32
N HIS A 90 -5.65 12.66 14.61
CA HIS A 90 -5.39 11.65 13.58
C HIS A 90 -6.48 11.69 12.48
N PRO A 91 -6.13 11.55 11.18
CA PRO A 91 -7.09 11.65 10.07
C PRO A 91 -8.31 10.73 10.20
N GLN A 92 -8.13 9.50 10.70
CA GLN A 92 -9.25 8.58 10.93
C GLN A 92 -10.29 9.13 11.92
N VAL A 93 -9.85 9.89 12.93
CA VAL A 93 -10.75 10.56 13.88
C VAL A 93 -11.40 11.76 13.23
N MET A 94 -10.63 12.54 12.46
CA MET A 94 -11.16 13.71 11.75
C MET A 94 -12.23 13.35 10.70
N LEU A 95 -12.12 12.16 10.10
CA LEU A 95 -13.09 11.64 9.14
C LEU A 95 -14.25 10.87 9.79
N SER A 96 -14.30 10.76 11.13
CA SER A 96 -15.41 10.12 11.84
C SER A 96 -16.66 11.00 11.84
N SER A 97 -17.84 10.39 11.90
CA SER A 97 -19.11 11.13 12.00
C SER A 97 -19.16 12.09 13.19
N THR A 98 -18.44 11.77 14.26
CA THR A 98 -18.36 12.60 15.47
C THR A 98 -17.53 13.86 15.27
N TYR A 99 -16.58 13.87 14.33
CA TYR A 99 -15.74 15.02 14.03
C TYR A 99 -16.24 15.83 12.82
N GLN A 100 -17.01 15.19 11.93
CA GLN A 100 -17.61 15.78 10.74
C GLN A 100 -18.49 17.01 11.03
N ILE A 101 -19.09 17.08 12.22
CA ILE A 101 -19.87 18.26 12.67
C ILE A 101 -19.06 19.58 12.65
N ASN A 102 -17.73 19.49 12.61
CA ASN A 102 -16.85 20.66 12.53
C ASN A 102 -16.59 21.15 11.09
N LEU A 103 -17.09 20.43 10.08
CA LEU A 103 -16.97 20.84 8.68
C LEU A 103 -17.98 21.95 8.38
N LYS A 104 -17.49 23.04 7.77
CA LYS A 104 -18.33 24.20 7.41
C LYS A 104 -19.31 23.88 6.28
N GLN A 105 -18.95 22.98 5.38
CA GLN A 105 -19.73 22.59 4.21
C GLN A 105 -19.52 21.11 3.90
N ALA A 106 -20.53 20.49 3.32
CA ALA A 106 -20.40 19.13 2.81
C ALA A 106 -19.37 19.12 1.67
N PRO A 107 -18.38 18.22 1.72
CA PRO A 107 -17.35 18.15 0.70
C PRO A 107 -17.90 17.59 -0.62
N GLU A 108 -17.47 18.22 -1.72
CA GLU A 108 -17.59 17.67 -3.07
C GLU A 108 -16.18 17.27 -3.51
N VAL A 109 -15.96 15.99 -3.81
CA VAL A 109 -14.63 15.46 -4.13
C VAL A 109 -14.65 14.62 -5.39
N LEU A 110 -13.63 14.80 -6.22
CA LEU A 110 -13.28 13.93 -7.33
C LEU A 110 -11.95 13.28 -6.97
N VAL A 111 -11.94 11.96 -6.87
CA VAL A 111 -10.79 11.15 -6.44
C VAL A 111 -10.66 9.92 -7.32
N GLY A 112 -9.49 9.30 -7.34
CA GLY A 112 -9.31 8.05 -8.07
C GLY A 112 -7.93 7.45 -7.92
N THR A 113 -7.77 6.32 -8.59
CA THR A 113 -6.58 5.46 -8.56
C THR A 113 -6.18 5.09 -9.97
N ASN A 114 -4.94 4.65 -10.15
CA ASN A 114 -4.48 3.97 -11.34
C ASN A 114 -4.62 2.45 -11.20
N ARG A 115 -4.52 1.73 -12.32
CA ARG A 115 -4.63 0.27 -12.32
C ARG A 115 -3.50 -0.43 -11.56
N ASN A 116 -2.28 0.11 -11.62
CA ASN A 116 -1.06 -0.51 -11.07
C ASN A 116 -0.33 0.48 -10.15
N GLU A 117 -0.94 0.83 -9.01
CA GLU A 117 -0.41 1.85 -8.09
C GLU A 117 0.93 1.47 -7.44
N GLY A 118 1.14 0.18 -7.15
CA GLY A 118 2.35 -0.28 -6.47
C GLY A 118 3.57 -0.42 -7.38
N MET A 119 3.35 -0.63 -8.69
CA MET A 119 4.37 -1.12 -9.62
C MET A 119 5.59 -0.20 -9.74
N TYR A 120 5.39 1.12 -9.77
CA TYR A 120 6.49 2.09 -9.81
C TYR A 120 7.40 1.91 -8.58
N PHE A 121 6.81 1.88 -7.40
CA PHE A 121 7.53 1.75 -6.14
C PHE A 121 8.18 0.39 -5.99
N ILE A 122 7.56 -0.68 -6.47
CA ILE A 122 8.16 -2.02 -6.48
C ILE A 122 9.39 -2.05 -7.37
N ALA A 123 9.32 -1.51 -8.59
CA ALA A 123 10.46 -1.54 -9.50
C ALA A 123 11.68 -0.75 -8.95
N TYR A 124 11.45 0.32 -8.19
CA TYR A 124 12.53 1.12 -7.58
C TYR A 124 12.98 0.63 -6.20
N GLY A 125 12.04 0.18 -5.36
CA GLY A 125 12.23 -0.03 -3.93
C GLY A 125 12.33 -1.49 -3.51
N LEU A 126 11.87 -2.44 -4.33
CA LEU A 126 11.91 -3.86 -3.96
C LEU A 126 13.34 -4.41 -4.08
N ASN A 127 14.02 -4.54 -2.94
CA ASN A 127 15.44 -4.82 -2.89
C ASN A 127 15.73 -6.33 -2.70
N LEU A 128 15.58 -7.11 -3.77
CA LEU A 128 15.84 -8.56 -3.78
C LEU A 128 17.29 -8.90 -4.16
N LYS A 129 17.81 -10.02 -3.64
CA LYS A 129 19.12 -10.55 -4.03
C LYS A 129 19.12 -10.92 -5.51
N ASN A 130 20.20 -10.59 -6.22
CA ASN A 130 20.36 -10.90 -7.65
C ASN A 130 19.23 -10.37 -8.56
N THR A 131 18.55 -9.30 -8.13
CA THR A 131 17.46 -8.65 -8.86
C THR A 131 17.86 -7.22 -9.24
N GLN A 132 17.61 -6.84 -10.48
CA GLN A 132 17.79 -5.47 -10.97
C GLN A 132 16.70 -5.16 -11.99
N PHE A 133 15.78 -4.27 -11.62
CA PHE A 133 14.73 -3.80 -12.53
C PHE A 133 15.27 -2.70 -13.45
N PHE A 134 15.82 -1.64 -12.85
CA PHE A 134 16.38 -0.49 -13.58
C PHE A 134 17.87 -0.69 -13.82
N TYR A 135 18.26 -0.63 -15.09
CA TYR A 135 19.66 -0.61 -15.51
C TYR A 135 20.20 0.83 -15.54
N PRO A 136 21.53 1.02 -15.46
CA PRO A 136 22.15 2.34 -15.53
C PRO A 136 21.84 3.13 -16.82
N ASP A 137 21.45 2.43 -17.88
CA ASP A 137 21.05 3.01 -19.17
C ASP A 137 19.56 3.40 -19.23
N GLY A 138 18.82 3.23 -18.14
CA GLY A 138 17.40 3.59 -18.02
C GLY A 138 16.43 2.51 -18.51
N ARG A 139 16.93 1.35 -18.98
CA ARG A 139 16.05 0.21 -19.30
C ARG A 139 15.44 -0.38 -18.05
N VAL A 140 14.22 -0.89 -18.20
CA VAL A 140 13.50 -1.65 -17.17
C VAL A 140 13.28 -3.05 -17.71
N GLU A 141 13.68 -4.09 -16.98
CA GLU A 141 13.43 -5.48 -17.38
C GLU A 141 12.92 -6.29 -16.20
N LEU A 142 12.12 -7.31 -16.50
CA LEU A 142 11.71 -8.28 -15.50
C LEU A 142 12.95 -9.12 -15.11
N PRO A 143 13.33 -9.16 -13.82
CA PRO A 143 14.52 -9.89 -13.41
C PRO A 143 14.30 -11.40 -13.47
N HIS A 144 15.28 -12.13 -14.03
CA HIS A 144 15.23 -13.61 -14.13
C HIS A 144 15.02 -14.31 -12.78
N SER A 145 15.47 -13.70 -11.68
CA SER A 145 15.24 -14.22 -10.33
C SER A 145 13.75 -14.35 -9.98
N LEU A 146 12.88 -13.49 -10.51
CA LEU A 146 11.44 -13.59 -10.30
C LEU A 146 10.79 -14.67 -11.16
N GLU A 147 11.27 -14.88 -12.39
CA GLU A 147 10.84 -15.99 -13.23
C GLU A 147 11.15 -17.33 -12.57
N LEU A 148 12.38 -17.49 -12.06
CA LEU A 148 12.79 -18.69 -11.32
C LEU A 148 11.97 -18.87 -10.04
N ALA A 149 11.71 -17.78 -9.30
CA ALA A 149 10.86 -17.82 -8.12
C ALA A 149 9.46 -18.38 -8.43
N GLY A 150 8.83 -17.95 -9.53
CA GLY A 150 7.52 -18.45 -9.95
C GLY A 150 7.53 -19.89 -10.46
N GLN A 151 8.65 -20.32 -11.05
CA GLN A 151 8.91 -21.72 -11.41
C GLN A 151 9.30 -22.59 -10.21
N ARG A 152 9.35 -22.03 -8.99
CA ARG A 152 9.81 -22.73 -7.77
C ARG A 152 11.23 -23.26 -7.93
N ARG A 153 12.09 -22.46 -8.55
CA ARG A 153 13.51 -22.76 -8.75
C ARG A 153 14.37 -21.76 -7.98
N PRO A 154 15.41 -22.22 -7.27
CA PRO A 154 16.35 -21.31 -6.65
C PRO A 154 17.18 -20.63 -7.74
N VAL A 155 17.64 -19.40 -7.47
CA VAL A 155 18.55 -18.67 -8.38
C VAL A 155 19.90 -19.38 -8.48
N GLU A 156 20.35 -19.97 -7.38
CA GLU A 156 21.60 -20.73 -7.30
C GLU A 156 21.28 -22.24 -7.22
N PRO A 157 22.11 -23.13 -7.79
CA PRO A 157 21.83 -24.58 -7.85
C PRO A 157 21.50 -25.24 -6.50
N ASN A 158 22.02 -24.72 -5.39
CA ASN A 158 21.77 -25.20 -4.02
C ASN A 158 21.15 -24.11 -3.12
N GLY A 159 20.56 -23.07 -3.72
CA GLY A 159 19.94 -21.96 -3.00
C GLY A 159 18.57 -22.33 -2.41
N ASN A 160 18.09 -21.51 -1.48
CA ASN A 160 16.73 -21.62 -0.98
C ASN A 160 15.72 -21.15 -2.02
N LEU A 161 14.51 -21.70 -2.03
CA LEU A 161 13.40 -21.18 -2.81
C LEU A 161 12.92 -19.82 -2.29
N ALA A 162 12.30 -19.05 -3.19
CA ALA A 162 11.68 -17.78 -2.84
C ALA A 162 10.50 -18.04 -1.89
N ASP A 163 10.56 -17.38 -0.75
CA ASP A 163 9.48 -17.37 0.23
C ASP A 163 8.91 -15.95 0.28
N PHE A 164 7.78 -15.73 -0.40
CA PHE A 164 7.21 -14.40 -0.50
C PHE A 164 6.63 -13.90 0.81
N HIS A 165 6.42 -14.75 1.83
CA HIS A 165 6.14 -14.28 3.18
C HIS A 165 7.34 -13.47 3.70
N ARG A 166 8.56 -13.99 3.59
CA ARG A 166 9.78 -13.27 3.99
C ARG A 166 9.99 -12.00 3.19
N ILE A 167 9.76 -12.04 1.87
CA ILE A 167 9.92 -10.87 0.99
C ILE A 167 8.93 -9.77 1.37
N THR A 168 7.64 -10.11 1.44
CA THR A 168 6.57 -9.13 1.72
C THR A 168 6.70 -8.58 3.15
N ALA A 169 7.00 -9.41 4.15
CA ALA A 169 7.29 -8.95 5.51
C ALA A 169 8.52 -8.03 5.55
N ALA A 170 9.60 -8.36 4.84
CA ALA A 170 10.81 -7.56 4.84
C ALA A 170 10.67 -6.24 4.09
N GLN A 171 9.89 -6.18 3.01
CA GLN A 171 9.91 -5.06 2.07
C GLN A 171 8.58 -4.31 1.95
N ILE A 172 7.43 -4.92 2.24
CA ILE A 172 6.11 -4.30 1.99
C ILE A 172 5.37 -4.01 3.29
N LEU A 173 5.32 -4.96 4.22
CA LEU A 173 4.51 -4.83 5.43
C LEU A 173 5.10 -3.83 6.43
N GLY A 174 4.23 -2.98 6.97
CA GLY A 174 4.55 -2.12 8.12
C GLY A 174 4.88 -2.92 9.38
N GLU A 175 5.37 -2.21 10.39
CA GLU A 175 5.87 -2.80 11.63
C GLU A 175 4.80 -3.38 12.54
N GLU A 176 3.57 -2.93 12.36
CA GLU A 176 2.36 -3.31 13.05
C GLU A 176 1.79 -4.62 12.51
N GLN A 177 2.09 -4.98 11.25
CA GLN A 177 1.69 -6.24 10.64
C GLN A 177 2.75 -7.35 10.83
N LEU A 178 3.95 -7.04 11.34
CA LEU A 178 5.02 -8.01 11.65
C LEU A 178 4.72 -8.81 12.93
N ILE A 179 3.61 -9.55 12.89
CA ILE A 179 3.14 -10.43 13.95
C ILE A 179 3.12 -11.86 13.41
N ARG A 180 3.76 -12.77 14.15
CA ARG A 180 3.87 -14.17 13.78
C ARG A 180 2.50 -14.77 13.47
N GLY A 181 2.37 -15.38 12.29
CA GLY A 181 1.13 -16.00 11.83
C GLY A 181 0.15 -15.04 11.14
N ILE A 182 0.23 -13.72 11.39
CA ILE A 182 -0.56 -12.69 10.69
C ILE A 182 0.19 -12.19 9.45
N SER A 183 1.49 -11.94 9.56
CA SER A 183 2.35 -11.39 8.49
C SER A 183 2.44 -12.27 7.24
N GLN A 184 2.13 -13.56 7.32
CA GLN A 184 2.05 -14.47 6.16
C GLN A 184 0.73 -14.34 5.40
N LEU A 185 -0.33 -13.86 6.03
CA LEU A 185 -1.68 -13.84 5.46
C LEU A 185 -1.78 -12.95 4.22
N PRO A 186 -1.14 -11.77 4.15
CA PRO A 186 -1.16 -10.98 2.92
C PRO A 186 -0.57 -11.73 1.73
N ALA A 187 0.61 -12.35 1.88
CA ALA A 187 1.20 -13.13 0.81
C ALA A 187 0.24 -14.25 0.35
N LEU A 188 -0.34 -15.00 1.27
CA LEU A 188 -1.35 -16.04 0.95
C LEU A 188 -2.59 -15.47 0.25
N PHE A 189 -3.11 -14.34 0.72
CA PHE A 189 -4.33 -13.73 0.19
C PHE A 189 -4.17 -13.28 -1.27
N TYR A 190 -3.00 -12.74 -1.62
CA TYR A 190 -2.66 -12.37 -3.00
C TYR A 190 -2.14 -13.56 -3.83
N GLY A 191 -2.24 -14.80 -3.32
CA GLY A 191 -1.75 -15.99 -4.00
C GLY A 191 -0.23 -15.98 -4.20
N LEU A 192 0.52 -15.26 -3.38
CA LEU A 192 1.96 -15.22 -3.52
C LEU A 192 2.58 -16.55 -3.06
N PRO A 193 3.64 -16.99 -3.75
CA PRO A 193 4.32 -18.24 -3.44
C PRO A 193 4.94 -18.27 -2.01
N VAL A 194 4.47 -19.11 -1.09
CA VAL A 194 4.98 -19.17 0.31
C VAL A 194 5.40 -20.57 0.77
N SER A 195 6.43 -20.65 1.60
CA SER A 195 6.86 -21.91 2.21
C SER A 195 6.00 -22.24 3.44
N THR A 196 5.32 -23.40 3.44
CA THR A 196 4.47 -23.84 4.57
C THR A 196 4.88 -25.23 5.08
N ASN A 197 4.73 -25.47 6.39
CA ASN A 197 5.03 -26.75 7.05
C ASN A 197 3.84 -27.73 7.11
N PHE A 198 2.69 -27.38 6.53
CA PHE A 198 1.50 -28.22 6.50
C PHE A 198 1.52 -29.07 5.21
N SER A 199 2.13 -30.25 5.26
CA SER A 199 2.06 -31.34 4.25
C SER A 199 2.15 -30.93 2.76
N GLU A 200 3.32 -31.16 2.16
CA GLU A 200 3.64 -30.88 0.73
C GLU A 200 3.63 -29.39 0.30
N GLY A 201 4.12 -28.53 1.19
CA GLY A 201 5.28 -27.68 0.88
C GLY A 201 5.10 -26.43 0.02
N TYR A 202 3.92 -26.11 -0.49
CA TYR A 202 3.63 -24.79 -1.08
C TYR A 202 2.13 -24.50 -1.13
N SER A 203 1.68 -23.42 -0.50
CA SER A 203 0.32 -22.93 -0.72
C SER A 203 0.29 -22.09 -1.98
N ASP A 204 -0.01 -22.72 -3.10
CA ASP A 204 -0.52 -22.06 -4.29
C ASP A 204 -1.91 -22.64 -4.54
N PRO A 205 -3.01 -21.85 -4.42
CA PRO A 205 -4.35 -22.36 -4.64
C PRO A 205 -4.57 -22.94 -6.06
N ASP A 206 -3.63 -22.77 -7.00
CA ASP A 206 -3.79 -23.20 -8.39
C ASP A 206 -2.83 -24.32 -8.85
N GLU A 207 -1.90 -24.81 -8.04
CA GLU A 207 -0.81 -25.74 -8.48
C GLU A 207 -0.03 -25.24 -9.72
N GLN A 208 -0.09 -23.94 -10.05
CA GLN A 208 0.43 -23.40 -11.30
C GLN A 208 1.84 -22.83 -11.11
N GLN A 209 2.75 -23.17 -12.02
CA GLN A 209 3.99 -22.41 -12.16
C GLN A 209 3.63 -21.00 -12.61
N LEU A 210 3.92 -20.01 -11.77
CA LEU A 210 3.72 -18.61 -12.11
C LEU A 210 4.92 -18.13 -12.95
N ASN A 211 4.67 -17.26 -13.93
CA ASN A 211 5.75 -16.49 -14.54
C ASN A 211 6.07 -15.26 -13.67
N GLY A 212 7.19 -14.60 -13.95
CA GLY A 212 7.58 -13.43 -13.16
C GLY A 212 6.63 -12.24 -13.33
N ASP A 213 5.93 -12.12 -14.47
CA ASP A 213 4.92 -11.08 -14.70
C ASP A 213 3.75 -11.20 -13.72
N GLU A 214 3.22 -12.41 -13.52
CA GLU A 214 2.10 -12.66 -12.60
C GLU A 214 2.53 -12.48 -11.14
N ILE A 215 3.77 -12.82 -10.79
CA ILE A 215 4.33 -12.50 -9.47
C ILE A 215 4.35 -10.99 -9.24
N LEU A 216 4.89 -10.22 -10.20
CA LEU A 216 4.96 -8.77 -10.03
C LEU A 216 3.59 -8.13 -9.99
N LYS A 217 2.65 -8.63 -10.80
CA LYS A 217 1.26 -8.19 -10.72
C LYS A 217 0.68 -8.42 -9.33
N ARG A 218 0.88 -9.60 -8.74
CA ARG A 218 0.40 -9.89 -7.36
C ARG A 218 1.07 -9.00 -6.31
N LEU A 219 2.36 -8.71 -6.46
CA LEU A 219 3.06 -7.76 -5.58
C LEU A 219 2.57 -6.32 -5.74
N ASP A 220 2.35 -5.85 -6.97
CA ASP A 220 1.77 -4.55 -7.29
C ASP A 220 0.37 -4.40 -6.73
N GLU A 221 -0.46 -5.41 -6.91
CA GLU A 221 -1.79 -5.50 -6.33
C GLU A 221 -1.74 -5.42 -4.79
N MET A 222 -0.82 -6.15 -4.15
CA MET A 222 -0.67 -6.15 -2.69
C MET A 222 -0.21 -4.78 -2.15
N GLY A 223 0.88 -4.23 -2.70
CA GLY A 223 1.43 -2.95 -2.25
C GLY A 223 0.53 -1.76 -2.62
N GLY A 224 -0.01 -1.77 -3.84
CA GLY A 224 -0.94 -0.78 -4.34
C GLY A 224 -2.23 -0.71 -3.51
N ASP A 225 -2.79 -1.85 -3.12
CA ASP A 225 -3.96 -1.89 -2.24
C ASP A 225 -3.64 -1.35 -0.85
N LEU A 226 -2.52 -1.80 -0.26
CA LEU A 226 -2.11 -1.42 1.08
C LEU A 226 -1.87 0.09 1.21
N ASP A 227 -1.09 0.68 0.31
CA ASP A 227 -0.57 2.05 0.47
C ASP A 227 -1.39 3.11 -0.28
N PHE A 228 -2.19 2.73 -1.29
CA PHE A 228 -2.87 3.70 -2.15
C PHE A 228 -4.37 3.46 -2.28
N ILE A 229 -4.78 2.31 -2.83
CA ILE A 229 -6.16 2.08 -3.27
C ILE A 229 -7.11 1.97 -2.09
N CYS A 230 -6.81 1.13 -1.09
CA CYS A 230 -7.72 0.91 0.02
C CYS A 230 -7.83 2.09 0.99
N PRO A 231 -6.74 2.81 1.34
CA PRO A 231 -6.86 4.06 2.09
C PRO A 231 -7.72 5.11 1.37
N LEU A 232 -7.60 5.23 0.03
CA LEU A 232 -8.43 6.15 -0.74
C LEU A 232 -9.90 5.72 -0.77
N LEU A 233 -10.18 4.42 -0.91
CA LEU A 233 -11.54 3.90 -0.86
C LEU A 233 -12.17 4.08 0.52
N ASP A 234 -11.43 3.88 1.63
CA ASP A 234 -11.91 4.19 2.99
C ASP A 234 -12.22 5.69 3.13
N TYR A 235 -11.36 6.56 2.58
CA TYR A 235 -11.62 8.00 2.53
C TYR A 235 -12.91 8.31 1.76
N ALA A 236 -13.04 7.85 0.52
CA ALA A 236 -14.21 8.06 -0.32
C ALA A 236 -15.50 7.58 0.36
N ASP A 237 -15.46 6.40 0.98
CA ASP A 237 -16.57 5.78 1.69
C ASP A 237 -16.95 6.54 2.97
N ARG A 238 -16.00 7.18 3.66
CA ARG A 238 -16.30 8.08 4.80
C ARG A 238 -16.90 9.40 4.34
N ILE A 239 -16.40 9.98 3.26
CA ILE A 239 -16.95 11.21 2.68
C ILE A 239 -18.37 10.99 2.17
N ALA A 240 -18.61 9.92 1.43
CA ALA A 240 -19.92 9.63 0.83
C ALA A 240 -21.03 9.32 1.87
N ARG A 241 -20.69 9.14 3.14
CA ARG A 241 -21.66 9.03 4.25
C ARG A 241 -22.08 10.35 4.86
N MET A 242 -21.40 11.44 4.51
CA MET A 242 -21.76 12.78 4.98
C MET A 242 -22.98 13.27 4.21
N ASP A 243 -23.92 13.89 4.92
CA ASP A 243 -25.10 14.47 4.30
C ASP A 243 -24.71 15.52 3.26
N ASN A 244 -25.32 15.45 2.08
CA ASN A 244 -25.08 16.34 0.93
C ASN A 244 -23.65 16.31 0.35
N ALA A 245 -22.77 15.41 0.80
CA ALA A 245 -21.46 15.24 0.16
C ALA A 245 -21.61 14.57 -1.20
N LYS A 246 -20.72 14.91 -2.12
CA LYS A 246 -20.62 14.27 -3.45
C LYS A 246 -19.24 13.70 -3.62
N VAL A 247 -19.18 12.45 -4.05
CA VAL A 247 -17.93 11.76 -4.35
C VAL A 247 -18.02 11.25 -5.78
N TYR A 248 -17.04 11.59 -6.61
CA TYR A 248 -16.86 11.03 -7.94
C TYR A 248 -15.55 10.24 -7.95
N MET A 249 -15.65 8.92 -8.08
CA MET A 249 -14.50 8.02 -8.04
C MET A 249 -14.13 7.58 -9.46
N TYR A 250 -12.83 7.57 -9.80
CA TYR A 250 -12.33 6.93 -11.02
C TYR A 250 -11.29 5.84 -10.76
N ASN A 251 -11.14 4.96 -11.75
CA ASN A 251 -9.98 4.08 -11.88
C ASN A 251 -9.39 4.24 -13.29
N PHE A 252 -8.18 4.75 -13.39
CA PHE A 252 -7.49 5.02 -14.65
C PHE A 252 -6.72 3.78 -15.13
N GLN A 253 -7.05 3.33 -16.34
CA GLN A 253 -6.54 2.08 -16.91
C GLN A 253 -5.90 2.25 -18.30
N ARG A 254 -5.83 3.48 -18.82
CA ARG A 254 -5.22 3.73 -20.12
C ARG A 254 -3.70 3.67 -20.03
N ARG A 255 -3.11 2.65 -20.65
CA ARG A 255 -1.66 2.62 -20.92
C ARG A 255 -1.34 3.38 -22.21
N THR A 256 -0.49 4.39 -22.13
CA THR A 256 -0.02 5.13 -23.30
C THR A 256 0.73 4.22 -24.27
N SER A 257 0.43 4.31 -25.57
CA SER A 257 0.95 3.36 -26.56
C SER A 257 2.45 3.47 -26.80
N GLU A 258 3.03 4.67 -26.67
CA GLU A 258 4.47 4.90 -26.91
C GLU A 258 5.28 5.05 -25.61
N VAL A 259 4.70 4.73 -24.44
CA VAL A 259 5.50 4.73 -23.20
C VAL A 259 6.62 3.69 -23.30
N THR A 260 7.83 4.07 -22.89
CA THR A 260 9.05 3.29 -23.14
C THR A 260 9.25 2.13 -22.16
N THR A 261 8.46 2.06 -21.09
CA THR A 261 8.56 0.95 -20.13
C THR A 261 8.00 -0.34 -20.73
N PRO A 262 8.40 -1.53 -20.26
CA PRO A 262 7.84 -2.79 -20.72
C PRO A 262 6.34 -2.92 -20.46
N PRO A 263 5.58 -3.69 -21.27
CA PRO A 263 4.14 -3.88 -21.10
C PRO A 263 3.71 -4.36 -19.71
N TRP A 264 4.50 -5.22 -19.05
CA TRP A 264 4.20 -5.77 -17.73
C TRP A 264 4.11 -4.69 -16.62
N THR A 265 4.68 -3.50 -16.85
CA THR A 265 4.60 -2.38 -15.89
C THR A 265 3.19 -1.76 -15.79
N GLY A 266 2.29 -2.09 -16.72
CA GLY A 266 0.88 -1.67 -16.63
C GLY A 266 0.68 -0.15 -16.65
N VAL A 267 -0.21 0.36 -15.80
CA VAL A 267 -0.53 1.79 -15.67
C VAL A 267 -0.13 2.26 -14.29
N MET A 268 1.11 2.74 -14.19
CA MET A 268 1.74 3.04 -12.92
C MET A 268 1.19 4.32 -12.27
N HIS A 269 1.49 4.49 -10.98
CA HIS A 269 1.21 5.70 -10.22
C HIS A 269 1.60 6.98 -10.96
N GLY A 270 0.66 7.94 -11.06
CA GLY A 270 0.87 9.25 -11.68
C GLY A 270 0.73 9.31 -13.21
N TYR A 271 0.47 8.20 -13.91
CA TYR A 271 0.36 8.21 -15.39
C TYR A 271 -0.88 8.96 -15.89
N GLU A 272 -1.93 9.08 -15.09
CA GLU A 272 -3.14 9.83 -15.40
C GLU A 272 -2.89 11.35 -15.41
N ILE A 273 -1.88 11.84 -14.68
CA ILE A 273 -1.51 13.26 -14.61
C ILE A 273 -1.26 13.81 -16.00
N GLU A 274 -0.64 13.03 -16.89
CA GLU A 274 -0.35 13.41 -18.27
C GLU A 274 -1.62 13.76 -19.04
N TYR A 275 -2.68 12.99 -18.84
CA TYR A 275 -3.98 13.18 -19.48
C TYR A 275 -4.77 14.32 -18.84
N VAL A 276 -4.70 14.48 -17.52
CA VAL A 276 -5.34 15.58 -16.78
C VAL A 276 -4.75 16.94 -17.19
N PHE A 277 -3.44 17.02 -17.44
CA PHE A 277 -2.77 18.27 -17.81
C PHE A 277 -2.58 18.47 -19.33
N GLY A 278 -3.16 17.61 -20.17
CA GLY A 278 -3.13 17.80 -21.62
C GLY A 278 -1.78 17.54 -22.28
N MET A 279 -0.91 16.71 -21.69
CA MET A 279 0.37 16.32 -22.30
C MET A 279 0.22 15.72 -23.70
N PRO A 280 -0.85 14.96 -24.05
CA PRO A 280 -1.11 14.53 -25.42
C PRO A 280 -1.23 15.65 -26.46
N ARG A 281 -1.49 16.90 -26.05
CA ARG A 281 -1.50 18.09 -26.91
C ARG A 281 -0.22 18.93 -26.82
N SER A 282 0.67 18.64 -25.87
CA SER A 282 1.92 19.38 -25.68
C SER A 282 2.99 18.89 -26.64
N GLU A 283 3.35 19.70 -27.63
CA GLU A 283 4.48 19.39 -28.53
C GLU A 283 5.81 19.29 -27.77
N LYS A 284 6.02 20.14 -26.76
CA LYS A 284 7.25 20.17 -25.97
C LYS A 284 7.42 18.87 -25.19
N PHE A 285 6.35 18.37 -24.59
CA PHE A 285 6.37 17.09 -23.87
C PHE A 285 6.67 15.94 -24.85
N GLN A 286 5.93 15.86 -25.96
CA GLN A 286 6.08 14.79 -26.95
C GLN A 286 7.45 14.75 -27.63
N LYS A 287 8.11 15.92 -27.79
CA LYS A 287 9.49 15.99 -28.29
C LYS A 287 10.53 15.49 -27.29
N ARG A 288 10.26 15.58 -25.98
CA ARG A 288 11.21 15.25 -24.91
C ARG A 288 11.04 13.83 -24.37
N PHE A 289 9.82 13.30 -24.35
CA PHE A 289 9.47 12.03 -23.73
C PHE A 289 9.00 11.02 -24.77
N TYR A 290 7.69 10.89 -24.99
CA TYR A 290 7.08 10.00 -25.98
C TYR A 290 5.83 10.62 -26.59
N ARG A 291 5.36 10.11 -27.73
CA ARG A 291 4.21 10.67 -28.44
C ARG A 291 2.90 10.04 -27.99
N PHE A 292 1.82 10.71 -28.37
CA PHE A 292 0.46 10.23 -28.17
C PHE A 292 -0.26 10.13 -29.51
N ASN A 293 -1.12 9.14 -29.65
CA ASN A 293 -1.95 8.98 -30.82
C ASN A 293 -3.23 9.84 -30.73
N ASN A 294 -4.02 9.87 -31.80
CA ASN A 294 -5.24 10.70 -31.84
C ASN A 294 -6.33 10.25 -30.87
N GLU A 295 -6.38 8.97 -30.52
CA GLU A 295 -7.32 8.44 -29.53
C GLU A 295 -6.96 8.96 -28.14
N GLU A 296 -5.68 8.92 -27.77
CA GLU A 296 -5.18 9.42 -26.49
C GLU A 296 -5.37 10.93 -26.31
N ARG A 297 -5.28 11.70 -27.40
CA ARG A 297 -5.64 13.13 -27.39
C ARG A 297 -7.11 13.33 -27.01
N LYS A 298 -8.02 12.55 -27.61
CA LYS A 298 -9.45 12.61 -27.29
C LYS A 298 -9.74 12.18 -25.85
N ILE A 299 -9.04 11.14 -25.36
CA ILE A 299 -9.14 10.70 -23.95
C ILE A 299 -8.76 11.86 -23.02
N SER A 300 -7.63 12.51 -23.28
CA SER A 300 -7.17 13.66 -22.49
C SER A 300 -8.14 14.85 -22.57
N ASP A 301 -8.70 15.15 -23.75
CA ASP A 301 -9.73 16.19 -23.89
C ASP A 301 -10.95 15.92 -23.01
N ASN A 302 -11.44 14.68 -23.01
CA ASN A 302 -12.60 14.29 -22.22
C ASN A 302 -12.30 14.34 -20.71
N ILE A 303 -11.11 13.88 -20.29
CA ILE A 303 -10.65 13.99 -18.89
C ILE A 303 -10.57 15.46 -18.47
N MET A 304 -9.88 16.30 -19.24
CA MET A 304 -9.79 17.74 -18.96
C MET A 304 -11.17 18.39 -18.88
N LYS A 305 -12.10 18.02 -19.77
CA LYS A 305 -13.47 18.53 -19.73
C LYS A 305 -14.20 18.12 -18.46
N MET A 306 -14.16 16.85 -18.07
CA MET A 306 -14.78 16.35 -16.83
C MET A 306 -14.19 17.02 -15.58
N TRP A 307 -12.86 17.14 -15.50
CA TRP A 307 -12.18 17.79 -14.36
C TRP A 307 -12.54 19.27 -14.28
N THR A 308 -12.57 19.99 -15.41
CA THR A 308 -12.94 21.41 -15.42
C THR A 308 -14.42 21.64 -15.16
N ASN A 309 -15.31 20.74 -15.59
CA ASN A 309 -16.72 20.78 -15.22
C ASN A 309 -16.89 20.63 -13.70
N PHE A 310 -16.21 19.65 -13.09
CA PHE A 310 -16.19 19.46 -11.65
C PHE A 310 -15.66 20.70 -10.91
N ALA A 311 -14.53 21.26 -11.34
CA ALA A 311 -13.96 22.46 -10.73
C ALA A 311 -14.90 23.68 -10.78
N LYS A 312 -15.72 23.80 -11.83
CA LYS A 312 -16.67 24.91 -11.99
C LYS A 312 -17.95 24.73 -11.18
N ARG A 313 -18.43 23.49 -10.96
CA ARG A 313 -19.81 23.22 -10.55
C ARG A 313 -20.00 22.11 -9.50
N GLY A 314 -18.94 21.41 -9.13
CA GLY A 314 -19.03 20.22 -8.29
C GLY A 314 -19.65 19.00 -8.99
N ASP A 315 -19.83 19.04 -10.32
CA ASP A 315 -20.36 17.93 -11.13
C ASP A 315 -19.56 17.78 -12.44
N PRO A 316 -18.89 16.65 -12.69
CA PRO A 316 -18.11 16.43 -13.91
C PRO A 316 -18.98 16.25 -15.17
N ASN A 317 -20.29 16.03 -15.03
CA ASN A 317 -21.14 15.58 -16.12
C ASN A 317 -21.72 16.68 -17.01
N ILE A 318 -21.69 17.93 -16.55
CA ILE A 318 -22.42 19.04 -17.17
C ILE A 318 -21.44 20.04 -17.80
N ASN A 319 -21.51 20.17 -19.13
CA ASN A 319 -20.73 21.12 -19.90
C ASN A 319 -21.27 22.56 -19.75
N ASP A 320 -20.48 23.54 -20.19
CA ASP A 320 -20.83 24.96 -20.08
C ASP A 320 -22.08 25.36 -20.89
N ASP A 321 -22.36 24.64 -21.97
CA ASP A 321 -23.54 24.82 -22.83
C ASP A 321 -24.76 24.02 -22.37
N GLY A 322 -24.66 23.33 -21.22
CA GLY A 322 -25.71 22.46 -20.69
C GLY A 322 -25.76 21.06 -21.33
N SER A 323 -24.89 20.75 -22.30
CA SER A 323 -24.77 19.41 -22.84
C SER A 323 -24.10 18.45 -21.85
N THR A 324 -24.36 17.15 -22.00
CA THR A 324 -23.74 16.12 -21.16
C THR A 324 -22.44 15.61 -21.77
N VAL A 325 -21.56 15.13 -20.90
CA VAL A 325 -20.38 14.34 -21.31
C VAL A 325 -20.79 13.00 -21.97
N PRO A 326 -19.90 12.34 -22.75
CA PRO A 326 -20.24 11.13 -23.48
C PRO A 326 -20.69 9.95 -22.60
N VAL A 327 -20.17 9.86 -21.38
CA VAL A 327 -20.50 8.83 -20.40
C VAL A 327 -20.69 9.48 -19.05
N THR A 328 -21.85 9.24 -18.44
CA THR A 328 -22.14 9.75 -17.09
C THR A 328 -21.15 9.15 -16.08
N TRP A 329 -20.48 10.02 -15.34
CA TRP A 329 -19.71 9.70 -14.15
C TRP A 329 -20.67 9.55 -12.97
N PRO A 330 -20.87 8.33 -12.44
CA PRO A 330 -21.82 8.10 -11.36
C PRO A 330 -21.31 8.71 -10.05
N LEU A 331 -22.26 9.15 -9.21
CA LEU A 331 -21.97 9.46 -7.82
C LEU A 331 -21.56 8.17 -7.10
N TYR A 332 -20.41 8.20 -6.45
CA TYR A 332 -19.95 7.13 -5.57
C TYR A 332 -20.87 7.04 -4.36
N LYS A 333 -21.48 5.88 -4.17
CA LYS A 333 -22.33 5.58 -3.02
C LYS A 333 -21.53 4.82 -1.99
N ALA A 334 -21.59 5.28 -0.73
CA ALA A 334 -20.97 4.57 0.38
C ALA A 334 -21.48 3.13 0.46
N THR A 335 -20.56 2.20 0.73
CA THR A 335 -20.91 0.79 0.90
C THR A 335 -21.76 0.64 2.17
N PRO A 336 -22.98 0.07 2.09
CA PRO A 336 -23.80 -0.18 3.27
C PRO A 336 -23.11 -1.19 4.20
N LYS A 337 -23.25 -1.03 5.52
CA LYS A 337 -22.67 -1.93 6.54
C LYS A 337 -23.10 -3.41 6.41
N ARG A 338 -24.12 -3.71 5.58
CA ARG A 338 -24.63 -5.07 5.28
C ARG A 338 -24.81 -5.26 3.77
N ASN A 339 -23.71 -5.60 3.09
CA ASN A 339 -23.58 -6.39 1.85
C ASN A 339 -24.72 -6.40 0.81
N SER A 340 -25.00 -5.30 0.11
CA SER A 340 -25.77 -5.41 -1.15
C SER A 340 -25.45 -4.40 -2.25
N SER A 341 -24.94 -3.21 -1.92
CA SER A 341 -24.54 -2.22 -2.93
C SER A 341 -23.03 -2.08 -3.00
N ARG A 342 -22.48 -2.31 -4.18
CA ARG A 342 -21.09 -2.02 -4.54
C ARG A 342 -20.99 -0.54 -4.91
N SER A 343 -19.95 0.16 -4.46
CA SER A 343 -19.78 1.57 -4.78
C SER A 343 -19.48 1.77 -6.27
N ASP A 344 -20.18 2.72 -6.89
CA ASP A 344 -20.05 3.07 -8.30
C ASP A 344 -18.78 3.92 -8.55
N TYR A 345 -18.11 3.71 -9.68
CA TYR A 345 -16.97 4.50 -10.15
C TYR A 345 -16.90 4.51 -11.68
N LEU A 346 -16.05 5.38 -12.23
CA LEU A 346 -15.80 5.48 -13.66
C LEU A 346 -14.43 4.88 -14.03
N ILE A 347 -14.39 3.93 -14.94
CA ILE A 347 -13.16 3.46 -15.57
C ILE A 347 -12.76 4.46 -16.66
N LEU A 348 -11.53 4.96 -16.59
CA LEU A 348 -10.93 5.83 -17.59
C LEU A 348 -9.92 5.03 -18.42
N ASP A 349 -10.36 4.54 -19.56
CA ASP A 349 -9.55 3.83 -20.56
C ASP A 349 -9.84 4.38 -21.96
N THR A 350 -9.56 3.61 -23.03
CA THR A 350 -10.01 3.89 -24.41
C THR A 350 -11.49 4.25 -24.48
N GLU A 351 -12.33 3.49 -23.78
CA GLU A 351 -13.75 3.78 -23.61
C GLU A 351 -14.04 3.97 -22.13
N PHE A 352 -14.72 5.07 -21.78
CA PHE A 352 -15.12 5.30 -20.40
C PHE A 352 -16.30 4.39 -20.05
N LYS A 353 -16.23 3.73 -18.90
CA LYS A 353 -17.24 2.73 -18.51
C LYS A 353 -17.58 2.88 -17.04
N GLN A 354 -18.87 2.87 -16.72
CA GLN A 354 -19.31 2.76 -15.33
C GLN A 354 -19.01 1.35 -14.82
N ALA A 355 -18.52 1.27 -13.59
CA ALA A 355 -18.23 0.02 -12.93
C ALA A 355 -18.58 0.11 -11.44
N THR A 356 -18.63 -1.03 -10.77
CA THR A 356 -18.97 -1.09 -9.34
C THR A 356 -18.03 -2.00 -8.58
N GLY A 357 -17.74 -1.64 -7.33
CA GLY A 357 -17.02 -2.51 -6.39
C GLY A 357 -15.54 -2.68 -6.73
N LEU A 358 -14.82 -1.57 -6.85
CA LEU A 358 -13.37 -1.57 -6.95
C LEU A 358 -12.76 -2.20 -5.68
N ARG A 359 -11.98 -3.28 -5.84
CA ARG A 359 -11.16 -3.92 -4.79
C ARG A 359 -11.90 -4.22 -3.46
N VAL A 360 -13.18 -4.61 -3.54
CA VAL A 360 -14.04 -4.79 -2.35
C VAL A 360 -13.49 -5.81 -1.36
N ASN A 361 -12.97 -6.94 -1.86
CA ASN A 361 -12.50 -8.03 -1.00
C ASN A 361 -11.14 -7.69 -0.39
N GLU A 362 -10.27 -7.12 -1.20
CA GLU A 362 -8.91 -6.70 -0.86
C GLU A 362 -8.93 -5.58 0.18
N CYS A 363 -9.78 -4.57 0.00
CA CYS A 363 -9.90 -3.50 0.99
C CYS A 363 -10.61 -3.94 2.26
N ARG A 364 -11.54 -4.90 2.19
CA ARG A 364 -12.06 -5.55 3.41
C ARG A 364 -10.95 -6.29 4.16
N PHE A 365 -10.07 -6.99 3.43
CA PHE A 365 -8.93 -7.69 4.03
C PHE A 365 -8.00 -6.73 4.77
N TRP A 366 -7.60 -5.63 4.13
CA TRP A 366 -6.68 -4.64 4.73
C TRP A 366 -7.29 -3.76 5.81
N LEU A 367 -8.53 -3.28 5.62
CA LEU A 367 -9.14 -2.28 6.51
C LEU A 367 -9.87 -2.90 7.71
N HIS A 368 -10.23 -4.20 7.63
CA HIS A 368 -11.02 -4.85 8.67
C HIS A 368 -10.36 -6.13 9.18
N VAL A 369 -10.03 -7.08 8.30
CA VAL A 369 -9.55 -8.41 8.74
C VAL A 369 -8.19 -8.31 9.44
N ILE A 370 -7.19 -7.69 8.79
CA ILE A 370 -5.85 -7.58 9.37
C ILE A 370 -5.84 -6.79 10.69
N PRO A 371 -6.45 -5.58 10.79
CA PRO A 371 -6.51 -4.84 12.05
C PRO A 371 -7.23 -5.59 13.18
N GLU A 372 -8.31 -6.31 12.88
CA GLU A 372 -9.05 -7.11 13.87
C GLU A 372 -8.17 -8.25 14.42
N LEU A 373 -7.44 -8.96 13.54
CA LEU A 373 -6.51 -10.01 13.95
C LEU A 373 -5.36 -9.46 14.81
N ILE A 374 -4.79 -8.31 14.45
CA ILE A 374 -3.75 -7.62 15.24
C ILE A 374 -4.30 -7.24 16.63
N SER A 375 -5.54 -6.71 16.69
CA SER A 375 -6.20 -6.35 17.96
C SER A 375 -6.46 -7.57 18.85
N VAL A 376 -6.82 -8.71 18.27
CA VAL A 376 -7.03 -9.95 19.03
C VAL A 376 -5.69 -10.50 19.53
N SER A 377 -4.65 -10.51 18.68
CA SER A 377 -3.32 -10.99 19.05
C SER A 377 -2.71 -10.18 20.21
N SER A 378 -2.77 -8.85 20.13
CA SER A 378 -2.24 -7.97 21.18
C SER A 378 -2.93 -8.17 22.54
N ARG A 379 -4.25 -8.33 22.57
CA ARG A 379 -5.01 -8.62 23.80
C ARG A 379 -4.68 -9.99 24.40
N ALA A 380 -4.38 -10.98 23.57
CA ALA A 380 -3.96 -12.30 24.03
C ALA A 380 -2.59 -12.25 24.70
N ASP A 381 -1.64 -11.48 24.15
CA ASP A 381 -0.31 -11.28 24.75
C ASP A 381 -0.39 -10.56 26.11
N GLU A 382 -1.25 -9.54 26.24
CA GLU A 382 -1.48 -8.83 27.51
C GLU A 382 -2.03 -9.75 28.60
N HIS A 383 -3.00 -10.61 28.26
CA HIS A 383 -3.57 -11.59 29.20
C HIS A 383 -2.57 -12.67 29.60
N CYS A 384 -1.65 -13.06 28.71
CA CYS A 384 -0.58 -14.00 29.05
C CYS A 384 0.55 -13.34 29.86
N GLY A 385 0.79 -12.05 29.69
CA GLY A 385 1.78 -11.27 30.44
C GLY A 385 1.38 -10.95 31.89
N GLN A 386 0.08 -10.98 32.21
CA GLN A 386 -0.42 -10.84 33.59
C GLN A 386 -0.48 -12.18 34.32
N GLY A 387 0.66 -12.87 34.39
CA GLY A 387 0.88 -13.97 35.32
C GLY A 387 1.21 -13.44 36.72
N ASN A 388 0.22 -12.87 37.44
CA ASN A 388 0.27 -12.81 38.90
C ASN A 388 -1.14 -12.91 39.51
N SER A 389 -1.40 -14.08 40.11
CA SER A 389 -2.31 -14.37 41.23
C SER A 389 -3.59 -13.54 41.37
N GLY A 390 -4.76 -14.17 41.13
CA GLY A 390 -6.02 -13.71 41.74
C GLY A 390 -7.27 -14.02 40.92
N THR A 391 -8.12 -14.88 41.47
CA THR A 391 -9.47 -15.24 41.02
C THR A 391 -10.37 -14.08 40.59
N SER A 392 -11.11 -14.21 39.48
CA SER A 392 -12.57 -14.46 39.51
C SER A 392 -13.11 -14.81 38.12
N VAL A 393 -13.95 -15.83 38.09
CA VAL A 393 -14.70 -16.27 36.91
C VAL A 393 -15.92 -15.36 36.76
N GLY A 394 -15.97 -14.60 35.67
CA GLY A 394 -17.14 -13.80 35.27
C GLY A 394 -17.64 -14.26 33.90
N SER A 395 -18.81 -14.91 33.91
CA SER A 395 -19.49 -15.53 32.78
C SER A 395 -19.62 -14.64 31.53
N PHE A 396 -19.13 -15.13 30.38
CA PHE A 396 -19.56 -14.68 29.05
C PHE A 396 -20.18 -15.84 28.29
N TYR A 397 -21.52 -15.86 28.24
CA TYR A 397 -22.27 -16.59 27.24
C TYR A 397 -22.13 -15.85 25.90
N PHE A 398 -21.57 -16.50 24.88
CA PHE A 398 -22.20 -16.61 23.55
C PHE A 398 -21.38 -17.58 22.68
N ALA A 399 -21.93 -18.77 22.51
CA ALA A 399 -21.37 -19.88 21.76
C ALA A 399 -21.30 -19.56 20.26
N ARG A 400 -20.10 -19.25 19.76
CA ARG A 400 -19.64 -19.46 18.37
C ARG A 400 -18.12 -19.25 18.18
N ALA A 401 -17.37 -18.95 19.24
CA ALA A 401 -15.91 -18.75 19.21
C ALA A 401 -15.07 -20.00 19.53
N PHE A 402 -15.68 -21.19 19.58
CA PHE A 402 -15.00 -22.41 20.07
C PHE A 402 -13.91 -22.96 19.13
N ILE A 403 -13.86 -22.56 17.86
CA ILE A 403 -12.81 -23.04 16.94
C ILE A 403 -11.57 -22.12 16.98
N VAL A 404 -11.73 -20.81 17.22
CA VAL A 404 -10.61 -19.86 17.27
C VAL A 404 -9.94 -19.83 18.65
N VAL A 405 -10.72 -19.95 19.73
CA VAL A 405 -10.18 -19.94 21.10
C VAL A 405 -9.49 -21.26 21.45
N GLY A 406 -10.00 -22.40 20.96
CA GLY A 406 -9.37 -23.71 21.17
C GLY A 406 -7.96 -23.83 20.56
N PHE A 407 -7.74 -23.22 19.40
CA PHE A 407 -6.43 -23.13 18.75
C PHE A 407 -5.45 -22.23 19.54
N LEU A 408 -5.93 -21.12 20.12
CA LEU A 408 -5.11 -20.20 20.91
C LEU A 408 -4.69 -20.79 22.28
N THR A 409 -5.56 -21.58 22.93
CA THR A 409 -5.19 -22.26 24.19
C THR A 409 -4.15 -23.37 24.01
N PHE A 410 -4.08 -24.01 22.84
CA PHE A 410 -3.07 -25.03 22.57
C PHE A 410 -1.65 -24.43 22.44
N PHE A 411 -1.53 -23.20 21.92
CA PHE A 411 -0.26 -22.47 21.87
C PHE A 411 0.22 -21.95 23.23
N CYS A 412 -0.69 -21.73 24.18
CA CYS A 412 -0.34 -21.29 25.53
C CYS A 412 0.50 -22.34 26.30
N ASN A 413 0.34 -23.64 26.00
CA ASN A 413 1.09 -24.72 26.66
C ASN A 413 2.48 -24.98 26.07
N ILE A 414 2.78 -24.49 24.86
CA ILE A 414 4.08 -24.70 24.20
C ILE A 414 5.10 -23.66 24.66
N HIS A 415 4.65 -22.45 25.03
CA HIS A 415 5.56 -21.38 25.45
C HIS A 415 6.16 -21.58 26.86
N HIS A 416 5.62 -22.51 27.65
CA HIS A 416 6.09 -22.81 29.01
C HIS A 416 6.90 -24.12 29.14
N ARG A 417 7.16 -24.85 28.04
CA ARG A 417 7.89 -26.13 28.06
C ARG A 417 9.04 -26.28 27.05
N ILE A 418 9.56 -25.19 26.50
CA ILE A 418 10.83 -25.17 25.77
C ILE A 418 11.78 -24.20 26.43
#